data_AF-A0A9J6DED6-F1
#
_entry.id   AF-A0A9J6DED6-F1
#
_cell.length_a   1.000
_cell.length_b   1.000
_cell.length_c   1.000
_cell.angle_alpha   90.00
_cell.angle_beta   90.00
_cell.angle_gamma   90.00
#
_symmetry.space_group_name_H-M   'P 1'
#
loop_
_entity.id
_entity.type
_entity.pdbx_description
1 polymer ?
#
loop_
_entity_poly.entity_id
_entity_poly.type
_entity_poly.pdbx_seq_one_letter_code
_entity_poly.pdbx_strand_id
1 'polypeptide(L)'
;MNADYFADPDVVYVSPALSLALQQRPLGDVQAAAPIVEALLRTVLPGEPNKLIRTSLPKLRCLARRLGTTPFDSHMPDMLRELLQPSALLQMLTRANTRPFPTVLTKGKQELTKPQIFFVHWAMTLCESPHLQKRLHCYKLMPTKHRIDVTLANHAAFQEAFRCLSSTTMHRSKAFPSLMAQVLKKKTDAHGYVSLISLAGTHPAGSGSL
;
A
#
# COMPACT_ATOMS: atom_id res chain seq x y z
N MET A 1 -14.48 -0.54 4.13
CA MET A 1 -13.87 -0.88 5.43
C MET A 1 -12.82 0.20 5.69
N ASN A 2 -12.98 0.98 6.75
CA ASN A 2 -12.11 2.14 6.98
C ASN A 2 -11.24 1.88 8.23
N ALA A 3 -9.99 2.32 8.18
CA ALA A 3 -9.13 2.50 9.33
C ALA A 3 -8.86 4.00 9.42
N ASP A 4 -9.16 4.59 10.57
CA ASP A 4 -9.03 6.02 10.79
C ASP A 4 -7.96 6.28 11.85
N TYR A 5 -7.43 7.50 11.83
CA TYR A 5 -6.35 7.92 12.70
C TYR A 5 -6.77 9.20 13.45
N PHE A 6 -6.38 9.29 14.72
CA PHE A 6 -6.59 10.46 15.59
C PHE A 6 -5.24 10.99 16.08
N ALA A 7 -5.22 12.17 16.72
CA ALA A 7 -4.06 13.01 17.00
C ALA A 7 -2.78 12.33 17.58
N ASP A 8 -2.85 11.11 18.10
CA ASP A 8 -1.72 10.32 18.58
C ASP A 8 -1.06 9.48 17.46
N PRO A 9 0.20 9.77 17.05
CA PRO A 9 0.91 9.10 15.94
C PRO A 9 1.17 7.62 16.15
N ASP A 10 0.93 7.12 17.35
CA ASP A 10 1.27 5.77 17.75
C ASP A 10 0.05 4.84 17.81
N VAL A 11 -1.15 5.38 17.61
CA VAL A 11 -2.40 4.63 17.71
C VAL A 11 -3.14 4.59 16.36
N VAL A 12 -3.26 3.38 15.80
CA VAL A 12 -4.14 3.13 14.64
C VAL A 12 -5.48 2.62 15.13
N TYR A 13 -6.55 3.39 14.91
CA TYR A 13 -7.89 2.91 15.22
C TYR A 13 -8.43 2.07 14.07
N VAL A 14 -8.73 0.82 14.39
CA VAL A 14 -9.33 -0.13 13.46
C VAL A 14 -10.82 -0.14 13.70
N SER A 15 -11.64 0.20 12.68
CA SER A 15 -13.10 0.15 12.85
C SER A 15 -13.56 -1.26 13.26
N PRO A 16 -14.65 -1.41 14.03
CA PRO A 16 -15.14 -2.73 14.43
C PRO A 16 -15.34 -3.69 13.26
N ALA A 17 -15.82 -3.18 12.11
CA ALA A 17 -15.97 -3.95 10.89
C ALA A 17 -14.63 -4.46 10.32
N LEU A 18 -13.59 -3.63 10.36
CA LEU A 18 -12.25 -4.04 9.93
C LEU A 18 -11.61 -5.00 10.95
N SER A 19 -11.81 -4.77 12.25
CA SER A 19 -11.35 -5.68 13.30
C SER A 19 -11.98 -7.06 13.14
N LEU A 20 -13.29 -7.12 12.88
CA LEU A 20 -13.98 -8.38 12.61
C LEU A 20 -13.47 -9.04 11.32
N ALA A 21 -13.21 -8.25 10.26
CA ALA A 21 -12.62 -8.78 9.02
C ALA A 21 -11.22 -9.37 9.24
N LEU A 22 -10.39 -8.77 10.11
CA LEU A 22 -9.06 -9.29 10.47
C LEU A 22 -9.11 -10.53 11.35
N GLN A 23 -10.18 -10.71 12.13
CA GLN A 23 -10.41 -11.96 12.87
C GLN A 23 -10.83 -13.09 11.92
N GLN A 24 -11.58 -12.76 10.86
CA GLN A 24 -12.08 -13.74 9.89
C GLN A 24 -11.10 -14.05 8.75
N ARG A 25 -10.19 -13.11 8.45
CA ARG A 25 -9.24 -13.23 7.35
C ARG A 25 -7.82 -13.02 7.85
N PRO A 26 -6.86 -13.88 7.48
CA PRO A 26 -5.47 -13.67 7.86
C PRO A 26 -4.98 -12.32 7.32
N LEU A 27 -4.00 -11.70 8.01
CA LEU A 27 -3.26 -10.53 7.49
C LEU A 27 -2.59 -10.78 6.11
N GLY A 28 -2.59 -12.04 5.66
CA GLY A 28 -2.29 -12.47 4.29
C GLY A 28 -3.26 -11.95 3.21
N ASP A 29 -4.48 -11.54 3.58
CA ASP A 29 -5.44 -10.96 2.63
C ASP A 29 -5.14 -9.47 2.41
N VAL A 30 -4.75 -9.14 1.18
CA VAL A 30 -4.46 -7.78 0.71
C VAL A 30 -5.63 -6.83 0.98
N GLN A 31 -6.88 -7.30 0.85
CA GLN A 31 -8.06 -6.46 1.06
C GLN A 31 -8.25 -6.07 2.53
N ALA A 32 -7.88 -6.96 3.45
CA ALA A 32 -7.94 -6.70 4.89
C ALA A 32 -6.72 -5.88 5.37
N ALA A 33 -5.54 -6.13 4.79
CA ALA A 33 -4.31 -5.46 5.18
C ALA A 33 -4.18 -4.04 4.59
N ALA A 34 -4.75 -3.76 3.41
CA ALA A 34 -4.61 -2.48 2.73
C ALA A 34 -5.07 -1.27 3.57
N PRO A 35 -6.24 -1.29 4.23
CA PRO A 35 -6.66 -0.18 5.11
C PRO A 35 -5.71 0.07 6.29
N ILE A 36 -5.13 -0.99 6.87
CA ILE A 36 -4.17 -0.86 7.99
C ILE A 36 -2.88 -0.19 7.50
N VAL A 37 -2.35 -0.66 6.38
CA VAL A 37 -1.14 -0.09 5.78
C VAL A 37 -1.36 1.37 5.40
N GLU A 38 -2.52 1.71 4.85
CA GLU A 38 -2.88 3.09 4.54
C GLU A 38 -2.90 3.96 5.80
N ALA A 39 -3.54 3.49 6.88
CA ALA A 39 -3.55 4.22 8.16
C ALA A 39 -2.13 4.41 8.72
N LEU A 40 -1.28 3.38 8.66
CA LEU A 40 0.12 3.48 9.09
C LEU A 40 0.91 4.47 8.23
N LEU A 41 0.73 4.45 6.92
CA LEU A 41 1.39 5.41 6.02
C LEU A 41 1.00 6.85 6.33
N ARG A 42 -0.24 7.11 6.77
CA ARG A 42 -0.67 8.44 7.24
C ARG A 42 0.07 8.91 8.48
N THR A 43 0.53 8.01 9.35
CA THR A 43 1.33 8.37 10.55
C THR A 43 2.79 8.68 10.21
N VAL A 44 3.30 8.13 9.10
CA VAL A 44 4.72 8.23 8.73
C VAL A 44 4.96 9.36 7.73
N LEU A 45 3.99 9.63 6.85
CA LEU A 45 4.10 10.67 5.85
C LEU A 45 3.35 11.93 6.26
N PRO A 46 3.96 13.13 6.17
CA PRO A 46 3.27 14.36 6.47
C PRO A 46 2.09 14.56 5.51
N GLY A 47 0.95 15.01 6.06
CA GLY A 47 -0.26 15.29 5.30
C GLY A 47 -0.20 16.55 4.44
N GLU A 48 0.79 17.42 4.65
CA GLU A 48 0.95 18.66 3.90
C GLU A 48 1.96 18.52 2.75
N PRO A 49 1.60 18.90 1.51
CA PRO A 49 2.50 18.80 0.34
C PRO A 49 3.85 19.51 0.54
N ASN A 50 3.84 20.69 1.17
CA ASN A 50 5.06 21.48 1.40
C ASN A 50 6.05 20.77 2.34
N LYS A 51 5.53 20.07 3.35
CA LYS A 51 6.35 19.26 4.27
C LYS A 51 6.93 18.04 3.55
N LEU A 52 6.19 17.43 2.63
CA LEU A 52 6.70 16.33 1.80
C LEU A 52 7.84 16.77 0.87
N ILE A 53 7.70 17.91 0.19
CA ILE A 53 8.77 18.42 -0.69
C ILE A 53 10.03 18.79 0.10
N ARG A 54 9.87 19.27 1.34
CA ARG A 54 10.97 19.65 2.23
C ARG A 54 11.57 18.47 3.00
N THR A 55 11.08 17.25 2.81
CA THR A 55 11.65 16.06 3.46
C THR A 55 13.15 15.92 3.19
N SER A 56 13.89 15.45 4.19
CA SER A 56 15.32 15.17 4.07
C SER A 56 15.61 13.89 3.28
N LEU A 57 14.59 13.14 2.83
CA LEU A 57 14.70 11.94 2.03
C LEU A 57 14.73 12.28 0.53
N PRO A 58 15.90 12.26 -0.17
CA PRO A 58 16.00 12.75 -1.55
C PRO A 58 15.11 12.00 -2.53
N LYS A 59 14.92 10.69 -2.33
CA LYS A 59 14.04 9.86 -3.16
C LYS A 59 12.56 10.22 -2.97
N LEU A 60 12.13 10.46 -1.72
CA LEU A 60 10.76 10.90 -1.42
C LEU A 60 10.49 12.28 -2.01
N ARG A 61 11.47 13.19 -1.93
CA ARG A 61 11.43 14.51 -2.58
C ARG A 61 11.32 14.40 -4.10
N CYS A 62 12.09 13.51 -4.74
CA CYS A 62 12.04 13.29 -6.19
C CYS A 62 10.65 12.78 -6.62
N LEU A 63 10.10 11.83 -5.88
CA LEU A 63 8.73 11.33 -6.08
C LEU A 63 7.71 12.45 -5.90
N ALA A 64 7.75 13.17 -4.79
CA ALA A 64 6.87 14.30 -4.50
C ALA A 64 6.90 15.34 -5.61
N ARG A 65 8.08 15.71 -6.14
CA ARG A 65 8.21 16.62 -7.28
C ARG A 65 7.58 16.07 -8.56
N ARG A 66 7.70 14.77 -8.82
CA ARG A 66 7.10 14.13 -10.00
C ARG A 66 5.57 14.02 -9.91
N LEU A 67 5.04 13.91 -8.70
CA LEU A 67 3.59 13.89 -8.45
C LEU A 67 3.02 15.31 -8.39
N GLY A 68 3.81 16.26 -7.88
CA GLY A 68 3.53 17.70 -7.80
C GLY A 68 3.64 18.45 -9.14
N THR A 69 3.69 17.73 -10.26
CA THR A 69 3.59 18.29 -11.62
C THR A 69 2.29 17.86 -12.29
N THR A 70 1.34 17.33 -11.52
CA THR A 70 0.05 16.87 -12.06
C THR A 70 -0.99 17.97 -11.84
N PRO A 71 -2.12 17.97 -12.55
CA PRO A 71 -3.20 18.92 -12.24
C PRO A 71 -3.85 18.68 -10.84
N PHE A 72 -3.32 17.75 -10.05
CA PHE A 72 -3.88 17.24 -8.80
C PHE A 72 -2.93 17.44 -7.60
N ASP A 73 -2.08 18.48 -7.62
CA ASP A 73 -1.01 18.68 -6.64
C ASP A 73 -1.46 18.75 -5.18
N SER A 74 -2.70 19.17 -4.90
CA SER A 74 -3.32 19.12 -3.57
C SER A 74 -3.43 17.71 -3.00
N HIS A 75 -3.37 16.68 -3.85
CA HIS A 75 -3.48 15.25 -3.51
C HIS A 75 -2.13 14.53 -3.52
N MET A 76 -1.02 15.25 -3.72
CA MET A 76 0.32 14.67 -3.69
C MET A 76 0.61 13.78 -2.46
N PRO A 77 0.17 14.12 -1.23
CA PRO A 77 0.34 13.24 -0.07
C PRO A 77 -0.39 11.89 -0.22
N ASP A 78 -1.64 11.91 -0.68
CA ASP A 78 -2.44 10.71 -0.91
C ASP A 78 -1.82 9.85 -2.02
N MET A 79 -1.43 10.48 -3.13
CA MET A 79 -0.74 9.81 -4.23
C MET A 79 0.55 9.13 -3.77
N LEU A 80 1.30 9.79 -2.88
CA LEU A 80 2.54 9.25 -2.37
C LEU A 80 2.30 8.06 -1.43
N ARG A 81 1.26 8.12 -0.59
CA ARG A 81 0.82 6.98 0.23
C ARG A 81 0.44 5.79 -0.64
N GLU A 82 -0.40 6.00 -1.64
CA GLU A 82 -0.82 4.96 -2.57
C GLU A 82 0.35 4.33 -3.32
N LEU A 83 1.32 5.15 -3.77
CA LEU A 83 2.55 4.67 -4.41
C LEU A 83 3.38 3.76 -3.51
N LEU A 84 3.30 3.98 -2.19
CA LEU A 84 4.09 3.26 -1.20
C LEU A 84 3.39 2.01 -0.65
N GLN A 85 2.05 2.01 -0.71
CA GLN A 85 1.21 0.95 -0.16
C GLN A 85 1.56 -0.46 -0.68
N PRO A 86 1.75 -0.70 -2.01
CA PRO A 86 2.07 -2.05 -2.49
C PRO A 86 3.37 -2.60 -1.93
N SER A 87 4.40 -1.77 -1.80
CA SER A 87 5.69 -2.21 -1.27
C SER A 87 5.57 -2.63 0.19
N ALA A 88 4.82 -1.88 1.00
CA ALA A 88 4.61 -2.19 2.40
C ALA A 88 3.79 -3.47 2.58
N LEU A 89 2.71 -3.61 1.81
CA LEU A 89 1.87 -4.81 1.82
C LEU A 89 2.68 -6.03 1.38
N LEU A 90 3.43 -5.95 0.27
CA LEU A 90 4.24 -7.07 -0.20
C LEU A 90 5.32 -7.48 0.83
N GLN A 91 5.92 -6.53 1.54
CA GLN A 91 6.86 -6.82 2.63
C GLN A 91 6.18 -7.51 3.83
N MET A 92 4.98 -7.07 4.21
CA MET A 92 4.22 -7.75 5.27
C MET A 92 3.88 -9.19 4.86
N LEU A 93 3.43 -9.39 3.63
CA LEU A 93 3.01 -10.70 3.11
C LEU A 93 4.18 -11.68 2.97
N THR A 94 5.34 -11.20 2.53
CA THR A 94 6.56 -12.01 2.46
C THR A 94 7.07 -12.42 3.83
N ARG A 95 6.87 -11.57 4.86
CA ARG A 95 7.30 -11.86 6.25
C ARG A 95 6.33 -12.70 7.04
N ALA A 96 5.03 -12.57 6.80
CA ALA A 96 4.01 -13.24 7.59
C ALA A 96 4.03 -14.78 7.44
N ASN A 97 4.98 -15.34 6.67
CA ASN A 97 5.13 -16.75 6.38
C ASN A 97 3.78 -17.42 6.04
N THR A 98 2.90 -16.63 5.43
CA THR A 98 1.51 -17.01 5.26
C THR A 98 1.45 -18.11 4.24
N ARG A 99 0.50 -19.03 4.50
CA ARG A 99 0.09 -20.11 3.59
C ARG A 99 0.08 -19.62 2.13
N PRO A 100 0.36 -20.51 1.17
CA PRO A 100 0.32 -20.16 -0.24
C PRO A 100 -0.96 -19.37 -0.56
N PHE A 101 -0.81 -18.21 -1.21
CA PHE A 101 -1.98 -17.48 -1.73
C PHE A 101 -2.84 -18.47 -2.50
N PRO A 102 -4.17 -18.45 -2.32
CA PRO A 102 -5.05 -19.28 -3.10
C PRO A 102 -4.77 -18.99 -4.58
N THR A 103 -4.32 -20.00 -5.32
CA THR A 103 -4.15 -19.91 -6.77
C THR A 103 -5.52 -19.66 -7.36
N VAL A 104 -5.76 -18.44 -7.84
CA VAL A 104 -6.99 -18.12 -8.54
C VAL A 104 -6.87 -18.70 -9.95
N LEU A 105 -7.45 -19.87 -10.14
CA LEU A 105 -7.70 -20.43 -11.47
C LEU A 105 -8.74 -19.56 -12.16
N THR A 106 -8.29 -18.69 -13.08
CA THR A 106 -9.23 -18.05 -14.00
C THR A 106 -9.74 -19.13 -14.95
N LYS A 107 -11.07 -19.25 -15.14
CA LYS A 107 -11.71 -20.29 -15.97
C LYS A 107 -10.96 -20.46 -17.31
N GLY A 108 -10.14 -21.51 -17.40
CA GLY A 108 -9.45 -21.95 -18.62
C GLY A 108 -8.13 -21.28 -19.00
N LYS A 109 -7.54 -20.38 -18.18
CA LYS A 109 -6.30 -19.68 -18.57
C LYS A 109 -5.33 -19.52 -17.41
N GLN A 110 -4.05 -19.78 -17.72
CA GLN A 110 -2.81 -19.51 -17.00
C GLN A 110 -2.94 -19.18 -15.50
N GLU A 111 -2.42 -20.07 -14.65
CA GLU A 111 -2.33 -19.80 -13.22
C GLU A 111 -1.50 -18.54 -12.96
N LEU A 112 -2.10 -17.58 -12.24
CA LEU A 112 -1.38 -16.40 -11.80
C LEU A 112 -0.43 -16.79 -10.66
N THR A 113 0.81 -16.31 -10.75
CA THR A 113 1.78 -16.42 -9.67
C THR A 113 1.35 -15.61 -8.45
N LYS A 114 1.85 -15.96 -7.25
CA LYS A 114 1.52 -15.23 -6.01
C LYS A 114 1.73 -13.70 -6.13
N PRO A 115 2.84 -13.19 -6.72
CA PRO A 115 3.03 -11.75 -6.92
C PRO A 115 1.99 -11.14 -7.86
N GLN A 116 1.58 -11.85 -8.92
CA GLN A 116 0.54 -11.35 -9.84
C GLN A 116 -0.82 -11.25 -9.14
N ILE A 117 -1.20 -12.29 -8.37
CA ILE A 117 -2.43 -12.28 -7.56
C ILE A 117 -2.40 -11.11 -6.57
N PHE A 118 -1.26 -10.88 -5.90
CA PHE A 118 -1.09 -9.75 -5.00
C PHE A 118 -1.44 -8.41 -5.67
N PHE A 119 -0.84 -8.10 -6.82
CA PHE A 119 -1.09 -6.82 -7.49
C PHE A 119 -2.53 -6.71 -8.04
N VAL A 120 -3.13 -7.81 -8.47
CA VAL A 120 -4.55 -7.84 -8.87
C VAL A 120 -5.45 -7.51 -7.68
N HIS A 121 -5.27 -8.20 -6.55
CA HIS A 121 -6.06 -7.94 -5.34
C HIS A 121 -5.86 -6.52 -4.81
N TRP A 122 -4.62 -6.00 -4.86
CA TRP A 122 -4.34 -4.61 -4.50
C TRP A 122 -5.09 -3.64 -5.42
N ALA A 123 -5.01 -3.81 -6.74
CA ALA A 123 -5.73 -2.96 -7.69
C ALA A 123 -7.25 -3.01 -7.46
N MET A 124 -7.80 -4.18 -7.12
CA MET A 124 -9.21 -4.34 -6.78
C MET A 124 -9.63 -3.57 -5.53
N THR A 125 -8.73 -3.30 -4.57
CA THR A 125 -9.07 -2.45 -3.41
C THR A 125 -9.32 -0.99 -3.79
N LEU A 126 -8.83 -0.57 -4.97
CA LEU A 126 -9.02 0.77 -5.49
C LEU A 126 -10.21 0.85 -6.45
N CYS A 127 -10.83 -0.27 -6.84
CA CYS A 127 -11.96 -0.27 -7.75
C CYS A 127 -13.17 0.43 -7.12
N GLU A 128 -13.55 1.57 -7.71
CA GLU A 128 -14.69 2.39 -7.30
C GLU A 128 -15.90 2.20 -8.22
N SER A 129 -17.10 2.45 -7.70
CA SER A 129 -18.31 2.45 -8.51
C SER A 129 -18.28 3.57 -9.58
N PRO A 130 -18.96 3.39 -10.74
CA PRO A 130 -19.00 4.41 -11.79
C PRO A 130 -19.50 5.78 -11.31
N HIS A 131 -20.45 5.81 -10.37
CA HIS A 131 -20.95 7.04 -9.76
C HIS A 131 -19.87 7.77 -8.95
N LEU A 132 -19.04 7.03 -8.21
CA LEU A 132 -17.96 7.62 -7.43
C LEU A 132 -16.86 8.16 -8.34
N GLN A 133 -16.53 7.47 -9.43
CA GLN A 133 -15.57 7.96 -10.43
C GLN A 133 -16.00 9.30 -11.06
N LYS A 134 -17.31 9.46 -11.36
CA LYS A 134 -17.84 10.74 -11.86
C LYS A 134 -17.69 11.86 -10.83
N ARG A 135 -17.90 11.56 -9.54
CA ARG A 135 -17.68 12.53 -8.45
C ARG A 135 -16.20 12.89 -8.30
N LEU A 136 -15.29 11.92 -8.37
CA LEU A 136 -13.85 12.18 -8.31
C LEU A 136 -13.44 13.23 -9.36
N HIS A 137 -13.95 13.09 -10.58
CA HIS A 137 -13.70 14.04 -11.65
C HIS A 137 -14.18 15.46 -11.29
N CYS A 138 -15.38 15.61 -10.73
CA CYS A 138 -15.92 16.90 -10.30
C CYS A 138 -15.09 17.55 -9.17
N TYR A 139 -14.55 16.76 -8.25
CA TYR A 139 -13.73 17.26 -7.14
C TYR A 139 -12.24 17.39 -7.50
N LYS A 140 -11.87 17.20 -8.77
CA LYS A 140 -10.46 17.15 -9.20
C LYS A 140 -9.65 16.14 -8.37
N LEU A 141 -10.28 15.06 -7.97
CA LEU A 141 -9.61 13.91 -7.38
C LEU A 141 -9.04 13.04 -8.49
N MET A 142 -7.90 12.42 -8.22
CA MET A 142 -7.22 11.63 -9.21
C MET A 142 -8.05 10.38 -9.58
N PRO A 143 -8.30 10.11 -10.88
CA PRO A 143 -9.09 8.95 -11.27
C PRO A 143 -8.43 7.64 -10.84
N THR A 144 -9.24 6.68 -10.41
CA THR A 144 -8.82 5.32 -10.00
C THR A 144 -7.88 4.65 -10.99
N LYS A 145 -8.18 4.72 -12.29
CA LYS A 145 -7.29 4.19 -13.34
C LYS A 145 -5.88 4.78 -13.24
N HIS A 146 -5.78 6.10 -13.07
CA HIS A 146 -4.48 6.78 -12.98
C HIS A 146 -3.74 6.39 -11.70
N ARG A 147 -4.45 6.28 -10.57
CA ARG A 147 -3.91 5.81 -9.28
C ARG A 147 -3.28 4.42 -9.40
N ILE A 148 -3.98 3.48 -10.04
CA ILE A 148 -3.50 2.12 -10.30
C ILE A 148 -2.32 2.15 -11.28
N ASP A 149 -2.49 2.73 -12.47
CA ASP A 149 -1.50 2.69 -13.55
C ASP A 149 -0.17 3.32 -13.12
N VAL A 150 -0.22 4.53 -12.52
CA VAL A 150 0.98 5.20 -12.05
C VAL A 150 1.65 4.42 -10.93
N THR A 151 0.89 3.87 -9.99
CA THR A 151 1.47 3.11 -8.88
C THR A 151 2.19 1.86 -9.37
N LEU A 152 1.52 1.04 -10.17
CA LEU A 152 2.08 -0.21 -10.69
C LEU A 152 3.26 0.05 -11.65
N ALA A 153 3.16 1.06 -12.52
CA ALA A 153 4.23 1.39 -13.45
C ALA A 153 5.52 1.86 -12.76
N ASN A 154 5.45 2.38 -11.53
CA ASN A 154 6.64 2.75 -10.74
C ASN A 154 7.14 1.63 -9.81
N HIS A 155 6.50 0.45 -9.80
CA HIS A 155 6.82 -0.64 -8.87
C HIS A 155 7.60 -1.77 -9.56
N ALA A 156 8.89 -1.93 -9.23
CA ALA A 156 9.77 -2.89 -9.89
C ALA A 156 9.27 -4.35 -9.80
N ALA A 157 8.80 -4.78 -8.62
CA ALA A 157 8.29 -6.15 -8.46
C ALA A 157 7.01 -6.41 -9.28
N PHE A 158 6.24 -5.37 -9.64
CA PHE A 158 5.11 -5.52 -10.56
C PHE A 158 5.60 -5.75 -11.99
N GLN A 159 6.56 -4.94 -12.43
CA GLN A 159 7.17 -5.08 -13.75
C GLN A 159 7.80 -6.45 -13.94
N GLU A 160 8.46 -6.96 -12.90
CA GLU A 160 9.02 -8.32 -12.86
C GLU A 160 7.93 -9.39 -12.91
N ALA A 161 6.90 -9.28 -12.04
CA ALA A 161 5.81 -10.25 -11.97
C ALA A 161 5.01 -10.38 -13.27
N PHE A 162 4.84 -9.29 -14.01
CA PHE A 162 4.10 -9.26 -15.29
C PHE A 162 5.00 -9.23 -16.52
N ARG A 163 6.33 -9.30 -16.34
CA ARG A 163 7.33 -9.22 -17.42
C ARG A 163 7.05 -8.05 -18.39
N CYS A 164 6.81 -6.86 -17.83
CA CYS A 164 6.45 -5.69 -18.63
C CYS A 164 7.56 -5.34 -19.63
N LEU A 165 7.23 -5.22 -20.92
CA LEU A 165 8.19 -4.83 -21.95
C LEU A 165 8.54 -3.36 -21.82
N SER A 166 9.78 -2.98 -22.13
CA SER A 166 10.29 -1.60 -22.04
C SER A 166 9.55 -0.59 -22.92
N SER A 167 8.89 -1.06 -23.97
CA SER A 167 8.04 -0.25 -24.86
C SER A 167 6.64 0.04 -24.29
N THR A 168 6.26 -0.58 -23.18
CA THR A 168 4.91 -0.43 -22.59
C THR A 168 4.84 0.73 -21.61
N THR A 169 3.65 1.32 -21.48
CA THR A 169 3.37 2.38 -20.49
C THR A 169 3.56 1.93 -19.04
N MET A 170 3.50 0.61 -18.80
CA MET A 170 3.66 0.00 -17.49
C MET A 170 5.11 -0.29 -17.11
N HIS A 171 6.07 -0.10 -18.03
CA HIS A 171 7.49 -0.25 -17.74
C HIS A 171 8.16 1.13 -17.61
N ARG A 172 8.61 1.48 -16.40
CA ARG A 172 9.42 2.68 -16.16
C ARG A 172 10.84 2.29 -15.78
N SER A 173 11.80 2.71 -16.61
CA SER A 173 13.25 2.52 -16.38
C SER A 173 13.77 3.13 -15.08
N LYS A 174 13.04 4.10 -14.52
CA LYS A 174 13.29 4.71 -13.21
C LYS A 174 12.20 4.33 -12.20
N ALA A 175 11.81 3.05 -12.15
CA ALA A 175 11.00 2.54 -11.05
C ALA A 175 11.74 2.78 -9.73
N PHE A 176 11.02 3.20 -8.69
CA PHE A 176 11.66 3.53 -7.42
C PHE A 176 11.86 2.25 -6.60
N PRO A 177 13.10 1.81 -6.32
CA PRO A 177 13.32 0.63 -5.50
C PRO A 177 12.89 0.94 -4.06
N SER A 178 12.09 0.03 -3.49
CA SER A 178 11.62 -0.05 -2.10
C SER A 178 11.82 1.22 -1.25
N LEU A 179 11.22 2.34 -1.67
CA LEU A 179 11.24 3.58 -0.89
C LEU A 179 10.75 3.34 0.54
N MET A 180 9.82 2.39 0.71
CA MET A 180 9.33 1.92 2.00
C MET A 180 10.41 1.39 2.93
N ALA A 181 11.43 0.67 2.45
CA ALA A 181 12.50 0.19 3.31
C ALA A 181 13.29 1.36 3.92
N GLN A 182 13.45 2.46 3.17
CA GLN A 182 14.16 3.66 3.64
C GLN A 182 13.29 4.52 4.57
N VAL A 183 11.99 4.65 4.25
CA VAL A 183 11.02 5.40 5.05
C VAL A 183 10.80 4.73 6.41
N LEU A 184 10.66 3.40 6.44
CA LEU A 184 10.47 2.65 7.69
C LEU A 184 11.75 2.64 8.55
N LYS A 185 12.93 2.45 7.94
CA LYS A 185 14.21 2.39 8.68
C LYS A 185 14.53 3.71 9.39
N LYS A 186 14.20 4.86 8.80
CA LYS A 186 14.54 6.17 9.41
C LYS A 186 13.65 6.52 10.61
N LYS A 187 12.42 5.98 10.69
CA LYS A 187 11.49 6.25 11.80
C LYS A 187 11.74 5.33 13.00
N THR A 188 12.19 4.09 12.78
CA THR A 188 12.63 3.19 13.86
C THR A 188 13.80 3.77 14.66
N ASP A 189 14.72 4.48 13.99
CA ASP A 189 15.90 5.06 14.63
C ASP A 189 15.59 6.34 15.45
N ALA A 190 14.47 7.02 15.18
CA ALA A 190 14.16 8.32 15.76
C ALA A 190 13.24 8.26 16.99
N HIS A 191 12.38 7.23 17.11
CA HIS A 191 11.28 7.24 18.08
C HIS A 191 11.00 5.89 18.76
N GLY A 192 11.88 4.88 18.64
CA GLY A 192 11.70 3.61 19.36
C GLY A 192 10.39 2.87 19.02
N TYR A 193 9.89 3.03 17.79
CA TYR A 193 8.62 2.47 17.35
C TYR A 193 8.59 0.94 17.46
N VAL A 194 7.42 0.43 17.85
CA VAL A 194 7.01 -0.95 17.59
C VAL A 194 7.18 -1.19 16.10
N SER A 195 8.16 -2.00 15.77
CA SER A 195 8.37 -2.42 14.41
C SER A 195 7.06 -3.03 13.92
N LEU A 196 6.62 -2.67 12.71
CA LEU A 196 5.54 -3.33 11.96
C LEU A 196 5.65 -4.88 12.00
N ILE A 197 6.83 -5.38 12.38
CA ILE A 197 7.22 -6.76 12.70
C ILE A 197 6.48 -7.36 13.92
N SER A 198 6.11 -6.62 14.97
CA SER A 198 5.51 -7.20 16.19
C SER A 198 4.01 -7.53 16.08
N LEU A 199 3.28 -6.89 15.15
CA LEU A 199 1.85 -7.16 14.94
C LEU A 199 1.57 -8.50 14.26
N ALA A 200 2.58 -9.12 13.64
CA ALA A 200 2.44 -10.40 12.93
C ALA A 200 2.84 -11.63 13.77
N GLY A 201 3.25 -11.45 15.03
CA GLY A 201 4.09 -12.44 15.73
C GLY A 201 3.78 -12.74 17.19
N THR A 202 2.53 -12.58 17.67
CA THR A 202 2.16 -13.07 19.01
C THR A 202 0.74 -13.65 19.04
N HIS A 203 0.60 -14.89 18.58
CA HIS A 203 -0.42 -15.76 19.18
C HIS A 203 0.21 -16.37 20.43
N PRO A 204 -0.25 -16.06 21.65
CA PRO A 204 0.10 -16.88 22.79
C PRO A 204 -0.49 -18.27 22.55
N ALA A 205 0.37 -19.26 22.41
CA ALA A 205 -0.04 -20.66 22.50
C ALA A 205 -0.62 -20.87 23.91
N GLY A 206 -1.95 -20.78 24.01
CA GLY A 206 -2.68 -21.14 25.21
C GLY A 206 -2.60 -22.65 25.42
N SER A 207 -1.52 -23.10 26.06
CA SER A 207 -1.48 -24.37 26.78
C SER A 207 -2.33 -24.23 28.03
N GLY A 208 -3.53 -24.82 27.99
CA GLY A 208 -4.42 -24.93 29.15
C GLY A 208 -5.06 -26.30 29.15
N SER A 209 -4.26 -27.33 29.41
CA SER A 209 -4.74 -28.59 29.96
C SER A 209 -4.75 -28.45 31.48
N LEU A 210 -5.93 -28.57 32.08
CA LEU A 210 -6.20 -29.21 33.37
C LEU A 210 -7.70 -29.47 33.45
#